data_AF-A0A7X2TCT9-F1
#
_entry.id   AF-A0A7X2TCT9-F1
#
_cell.length_a   1.000
_cell.length_b   1.000
_cell.length_c   1.000
_cell.angle_alpha   90.00
_cell.angle_beta   90.00
_cell.angle_gamma   90.00
#
_symmetry.space_group_name_H-M   'P 1'
#
loop_
_entity.id
_entity.type
_entity.pdbx_description
1 polymer ?
#
loop_
_entity_poly.entity_id
_entity_poly.type
_entity_poly.pdbx_seq_one_letter_code
_entity_poly.pdbx_strand_id
1 'polypeptide(L)'
;MKPFKNRCISRLLILNLLLASLLTNTTYARDLHRYTCQTANNHISRGMTERPEDFLKDKEKAEAWERKEAERIEKTLEKPEREALESFKKDSVELTKYSQTRNYFYDYQIEANEREKEYKELKNAVSKNKIDKPMFVYYFESPENFAYKKEIRTTAQNEISLEKFNEFKDTIQDKLFKQDGFKDISLYEPGKGDEKPTPLLIHLKLPVNTGMLPYTTSEGVSTLIEQGYSIKVDKVVRVVLEGKQYIKAEASVVSSLDFKDDVSKGDAWGKANYSNWSNHLTANELADVNDYMRGGYTAINNYLIANGPANNPNAELDAKITNLENALKREPLPSNLIVYRRSGPQEFGLTLTSPEYDFNKEANVAAFKEKWEGQTLSYPNFISTSISSVNMSAFAKRKIVLRIALPKGTSGAYVSALPGYGGEYEVLLNHGSSFKINKIDTFKDGATTKLIVDATLIP
;
A
#
# COMPACT_ATOMS: atom_id res chain seq x y z
N MET A 1 33.46 61.10 -29.32
CA MET A 1 32.38 61.82 -30.03
C MET A 1 31.18 62.01 -29.11
N LYS A 2 30.32 62.99 -29.39
CA LYS A 2 29.16 63.39 -28.54
C LYS A 2 27.95 62.43 -28.65
N PRO A 3 26.99 62.47 -27.71
CA PRO A 3 26.01 61.39 -27.48
C PRO A 3 24.61 61.62 -28.09
N PHE A 4 23.76 60.60 -28.03
CA PHE A 4 22.31 60.69 -28.30
C PHE A 4 21.44 60.56 -27.03
N LYS A 5 20.21 61.08 -27.14
CA LYS A 5 19.17 61.25 -26.09
C LYS A 5 18.39 59.96 -25.76
N ASN A 6 17.43 59.89 -24.82
CA ASN A 6 17.22 60.42 -23.45
C ASN A 6 15.79 60.01 -22.97
N ARG A 7 15.57 59.74 -21.66
CA ARG A 7 14.27 59.69 -20.92
C ARG A 7 13.15 58.71 -21.36
N CYS A 8 12.72 57.84 -20.42
CA CYS A 8 11.33 57.76 -19.88
C CYS A 8 11.06 56.55 -18.94
N ILE A 9 11.69 56.48 -17.74
CA ILE A 9 11.29 55.49 -16.69
C ILE A 9 11.21 56.11 -15.27
N SER A 10 12.10 57.03 -14.88
CA SER A 10 12.19 57.50 -13.48
C SER A 10 11.28 58.69 -13.11
N ARG A 11 9.95 58.58 -13.34
CA ARG A 11 8.96 59.59 -12.85
C ARG A 11 7.64 59.04 -12.30
N LEU A 12 7.30 57.76 -12.48
CA LEU A 12 6.06 57.19 -11.93
C LEU A 12 6.16 56.67 -10.48
N LEU A 13 7.38 56.42 -9.97
CA LEU A 13 7.60 55.72 -8.70
C LEU A 13 7.74 56.61 -7.46
N ILE A 14 7.69 57.95 -7.61
CA ILE A 14 7.90 58.91 -6.51
C ILE A 14 6.64 59.76 -6.23
N LEU A 15 5.61 59.72 -7.10
CA LEU A 15 4.41 60.56 -6.93
C LEU A 15 3.27 59.90 -6.12
N ASN A 16 3.22 58.57 -6.03
CA ASN A 16 2.16 57.84 -5.31
C ASN A 16 2.45 57.56 -3.82
N LEU A 17 3.50 58.17 -3.25
CA LEU A 17 3.96 57.89 -1.88
C LEU A 17 3.91 59.09 -0.92
N LEU A 18 3.31 60.22 -1.31
CA LEU A 18 3.37 61.47 -0.53
C LEU A 18 2.06 62.27 -0.41
N LEU A 19 0.91 61.78 -0.89
CA LEU A 19 -0.38 62.49 -0.76
C LEU A 19 -1.52 61.55 -0.36
N ALA A 20 -2.38 62.05 0.53
CA ALA A 20 -3.65 61.46 1.01
C ALA A 20 -3.60 60.32 2.06
N SER A 21 -2.50 60.19 2.82
CA SER A 21 -2.63 59.77 4.23
C SER A 21 -2.87 61.01 5.11
N LEU A 22 -4.09 61.58 5.06
CA LEU A 22 -4.58 62.62 5.99
C LEU A 22 -6.05 62.96 5.64
N LEU A 23 -6.97 62.57 6.53
CA LEU A 23 -8.20 63.27 6.96
C LEU A 23 -9.24 62.26 7.46
N THR A 24 -9.61 62.38 8.74
CA THR A 24 -10.63 61.58 9.41
C THR A 24 -11.93 62.36 9.61
N ASN A 25 -13.00 61.60 9.90
CA ASN A 25 -14.22 61.98 10.62
C ASN A 25 -15.47 62.48 9.85
N THR A 26 -16.46 61.57 9.90
CA THR A 26 -17.84 61.75 10.37
C THR A 26 -18.95 62.34 9.50
N THR A 27 -20.08 61.62 9.62
CA THR A 27 -21.48 62.05 9.80
C THR A 27 -22.51 62.02 8.67
N TYR A 28 -23.62 61.40 9.08
CA TYR A 28 -25.01 61.44 8.60
C TYR A 28 -25.46 60.58 7.40
N ALA A 29 -26.70 60.12 7.57
CA ALA A 29 -27.41 59.13 6.79
C ALA A 29 -28.79 59.67 6.41
N ARG A 30 -29.41 59.08 5.38
CA ARG A 30 -30.86 58.87 5.11
C ARG A 30 -31.19 58.91 3.62
N ASP A 31 -32.34 58.31 3.33
CA ASP A 31 -33.14 58.30 2.09
C ASP A 31 -32.65 57.33 1.01
N LEU A 32 -33.12 56.06 0.97
CA LEU A 32 -34.47 55.49 1.10
C LEU A 32 -35.38 55.74 -0.12
N HIS A 33 -35.46 54.71 -0.97
CA HIS A 33 -36.69 54.14 -1.55
C HIS A 33 -37.15 54.54 -2.99
N ARG A 34 -37.47 53.48 -3.77
CA ARG A 34 -38.22 53.42 -5.06
C ARG A 34 -37.46 53.97 -6.29
N TYR A 35 -37.50 53.42 -7.51
CA TYR A 35 -38.27 52.34 -8.20
C TYR A 35 -37.31 51.60 -9.20
N THR A 36 -37.58 50.46 -9.87
CA THR A 36 -38.77 49.59 -10.02
C THR A 36 -38.42 48.10 -9.75
N CYS A 37 -38.51 47.21 -10.76
CA CYS A 37 -38.25 45.75 -10.73
C CYS A 37 -38.17 45.20 -12.18
N GLN A 38 -37.74 43.93 -12.35
CA GLN A 38 -37.67 43.12 -13.59
C GLN A 38 -36.54 43.50 -14.58
N THR A 39 -35.81 42.57 -15.20
CA THR A 39 -35.98 41.11 -15.37
C THR A 39 -34.77 40.28 -14.93
N ALA A 40 -35.01 39.00 -14.60
CA ALA A 40 -33.97 38.05 -14.22
C ALA A 40 -33.28 37.41 -15.43
N ASN A 41 -32.01 37.04 -15.27
CA ASN A 41 -31.43 35.89 -15.95
C ASN A 41 -30.50 35.14 -14.99
N ASN A 42 -31.01 34.04 -14.44
CA ASN A 42 -30.28 33.18 -13.51
C ASN A 42 -29.27 32.31 -14.26
N HIS A 43 -28.01 32.75 -14.31
CA HIS A 43 -26.88 31.81 -14.30
C HIS A 43 -26.26 31.76 -12.90
N ILE A 44 -27.07 31.33 -11.94
CA ILE A 44 -26.55 30.79 -10.68
C ILE A 44 -25.91 29.45 -11.03
N SER A 45 -24.62 29.49 -11.37
CA SER A 45 -23.72 28.40 -11.03
C SER A 45 -23.86 28.18 -9.52
N ARG A 46 -24.64 27.17 -9.12
CA ARG A 46 -24.62 26.66 -7.74
C ARG A 46 -23.24 26.07 -7.56
N GLY A 47 -22.30 26.89 -7.08
CA GLY A 47 -20.95 26.44 -6.81
C GLY A 47 -21.00 25.19 -5.95
N MET A 48 -20.34 24.13 -6.40
CA MET A 48 -20.07 23.00 -5.53
C MET A 48 -19.25 23.56 -4.38
N THR A 49 -19.84 23.60 -3.18
CA THR A 49 -19.08 23.82 -1.95
C THR A 49 -18.02 22.75 -1.90
N GLU A 50 -16.77 23.16 -2.04
CA GLU A 50 -15.62 22.27 -2.08
C GLU A 50 -15.66 21.32 -0.88
N ARG A 51 -15.58 20.00 -1.10
CA ARG A 51 -15.60 19.02 0.01
C ARG A 51 -14.44 19.32 0.98
N PRO A 52 -14.55 19.04 2.28
CA PRO A 52 -13.38 19.05 3.16
C PRO A 52 -12.41 17.91 2.79
N GLU A 53 -11.20 17.89 3.39
CA GLU A 53 -10.39 16.66 3.39
C GLU A 53 -11.00 15.58 4.30
N ASP A 54 -11.72 15.97 5.35
CA ASP A 54 -12.36 15.10 6.34
C ASP A 54 -13.74 15.65 6.69
N PHE A 55 -14.80 14.85 6.55
CA PHE A 55 -16.15 15.27 6.98
C PHE A 55 -16.36 15.13 8.49
N LEU A 56 -15.45 14.47 9.21
CA LEU A 56 -15.53 14.22 10.65
C LEU A 56 -16.89 13.59 11.00
N LYS A 57 -17.73 14.28 11.77
CA LYS A 57 -19.06 13.80 12.21
C LYS A 57 -20.23 14.33 11.38
N ASP A 58 -19.95 15.04 10.29
CA ASP A 58 -20.95 15.68 9.44
C ASP A 58 -21.55 14.69 8.43
N LYS A 59 -22.24 13.67 8.97
CA LYS A 59 -22.87 12.58 8.22
C LYS A 59 -23.78 13.10 7.10
N GLU A 60 -24.61 14.10 7.39
CA GLU A 60 -25.55 14.67 6.41
C GLU A 60 -24.82 15.28 5.20
N LYS A 61 -23.75 16.06 5.42
CA LYS A 61 -22.98 16.62 4.29
C LYS A 61 -22.15 15.56 3.56
N ALA A 62 -21.62 14.56 4.27
CA ALA A 62 -20.90 13.45 3.67
C ALA A 62 -21.81 12.69 2.70
N GLU A 63 -22.96 12.18 3.17
CA GLU A 63 -23.92 11.43 2.35
C GLU A 63 -24.50 12.28 1.20
N ALA A 64 -24.77 13.58 1.44
CA ALA A 64 -25.30 14.48 0.42
C ALA A 64 -24.26 14.90 -0.65
N TRP A 65 -22.96 14.78 -0.35
CA TRP A 65 -21.89 14.92 -1.33
C TRP A 65 -21.68 13.60 -2.09
N GLU A 66 -21.54 12.50 -1.36
CA GLU A 66 -21.29 11.15 -1.87
C GLU A 66 -22.38 10.68 -2.84
N ARG A 67 -23.66 10.97 -2.54
CA ARG A 67 -24.79 10.65 -3.43
C ARG A 67 -24.70 11.36 -4.78
N LYS A 68 -24.34 12.65 -4.79
CA LYS A 68 -24.15 13.43 -6.03
C LYS A 68 -22.94 12.92 -6.82
N GLU A 69 -21.92 12.48 -6.11
CA GLU A 69 -20.71 11.95 -6.72
C GLU A 69 -20.95 10.57 -7.33
N ALA A 70 -21.72 9.70 -6.68
CA ALA A 70 -22.21 8.45 -7.23
C ALA A 70 -23.03 8.69 -8.52
N GLU A 71 -24.02 9.59 -8.48
CA GLU A 71 -24.81 9.99 -9.66
C GLU A 71 -23.96 10.60 -10.79
N ARG A 72 -22.81 11.20 -10.47
CA ARG A 72 -21.86 11.73 -11.46
C ARG A 72 -21.04 10.62 -12.09
N ILE A 73 -20.52 9.71 -11.28
CA ILE A 73 -19.62 8.63 -11.72
C ILE A 73 -20.39 7.55 -12.48
N GLU A 74 -21.59 7.18 -12.06
CA GLU A 74 -22.43 6.17 -12.74
C GLU A 74 -22.64 6.48 -14.24
N LYS A 75 -22.71 7.76 -14.59
CA LYS A 75 -22.83 8.25 -15.99
C LYS A 75 -21.55 8.06 -16.82
N THR A 76 -20.41 7.82 -16.16
CA THR A 76 -19.10 7.58 -16.79
C THR A 76 -18.73 6.09 -16.85
N LEU A 77 -19.49 5.23 -16.14
CA LEU A 77 -19.27 3.80 -16.14
C LEU A 77 -19.82 3.14 -17.41
N GLU A 78 -19.00 2.28 -17.99
CA GLU A 78 -19.38 1.44 -19.12
C GLU A 78 -20.36 0.34 -18.68
N LYS A 79 -20.91 -0.41 -19.63
CA LYS A 79 -21.84 -1.49 -19.31
C LYS A 79 -21.18 -2.60 -18.46
N PRO A 80 -19.98 -3.13 -18.80
CA PRO A 80 -19.33 -4.19 -18.01
C PRO A 80 -18.99 -3.74 -16.58
N GLU A 81 -18.56 -2.49 -16.42
CA GLU A 81 -18.24 -1.89 -15.12
C GLU A 81 -19.46 -1.78 -14.20
N ARG A 82 -20.62 -1.40 -14.75
CA ARG A 82 -21.89 -1.40 -14.00
C ARG A 82 -22.37 -2.80 -13.67
N GLU A 83 -22.21 -3.75 -14.60
CA GLU A 83 -22.54 -5.16 -14.34
C GLU A 83 -21.65 -5.75 -13.23
N ALA A 84 -20.36 -5.42 -13.18
CA ALA A 84 -19.44 -5.82 -12.12
C ALA A 84 -19.79 -5.17 -10.77
N LEU A 85 -20.15 -3.88 -10.75
CA LEU A 85 -20.62 -3.21 -9.53
C LEU A 85 -21.93 -3.81 -9.00
N GLU A 86 -22.90 -4.11 -9.87
CA GLU A 86 -24.15 -4.79 -9.51
C GLU A 86 -23.97 -6.26 -9.11
N SER A 87 -22.83 -6.87 -9.46
CA SER A 87 -22.44 -8.21 -8.98
C SER A 87 -21.77 -8.11 -7.61
N PHE A 88 -20.85 -7.16 -7.41
CA PHE A 88 -20.25 -6.86 -6.10
C PHE A 88 -21.30 -6.52 -5.03
N LYS A 89 -22.35 -5.76 -5.37
CA LYS A 89 -23.48 -5.49 -4.45
C LYS A 89 -24.21 -6.75 -3.95
N LYS A 90 -24.10 -7.88 -4.67
CA LYS A 90 -24.76 -9.16 -4.34
C LYS A 90 -23.81 -10.15 -3.66
N ASP A 91 -22.52 -10.08 -3.98
CA ASP A 91 -21.48 -11.01 -3.51
C ASP A 91 -20.16 -10.29 -3.20
N SER A 92 -20.23 -9.25 -2.36
CA SER A 92 -19.08 -8.44 -1.98
C SER A 92 -18.00 -9.25 -1.26
N VAL A 93 -18.41 -10.26 -0.49
CA VAL A 93 -17.54 -11.09 0.34
C VAL A 93 -16.58 -11.93 -0.53
N GLU A 94 -17.08 -12.68 -1.51
CA GLU A 94 -16.21 -13.56 -2.30
C GLU A 94 -15.37 -12.78 -3.32
N LEU A 95 -15.89 -11.70 -3.92
CA LEU A 95 -15.08 -10.86 -4.79
C LEU A 95 -13.96 -10.13 -4.02
N THR A 96 -14.22 -9.71 -2.78
CA THR A 96 -13.20 -9.16 -1.88
C THR A 96 -12.11 -10.20 -1.59
N LYS A 97 -12.46 -11.41 -1.14
CA LYS A 97 -11.51 -12.51 -0.90
C LYS A 97 -10.68 -12.85 -2.14
N TYR A 98 -11.32 -12.88 -3.31
CA TYR A 98 -10.65 -13.11 -4.58
C TYR A 98 -9.61 -12.00 -4.87
N SER A 99 -10.02 -10.74 -4.79
CA SER A 99 -9.15 -9.57 -5.06
C SER A 99 -7.92 -9.47 -4.13
N GLN A 100 -7.98 -10.04 -2.93
CA GLN A 100 -6.88 -10.11 -1.96
C GLN A 100 -5.78 -11.12 -2.34
N THR A 101 -6.13 -12.23 -3.01
CA THR A 101 -5.24 -13.40 -3.16
C THR A 101 -5.04 -13.88 -4.60
N ARG A 102 -5.81 -13.34 -5.57
CA ARG A 102 -5.76 -13.73 -6.99
C ARG A 102 -4.38 -13.72 -7.64
N ASN A 103 -3.41 -12.95 -7.14
CA ASN A 103 -2.10 -12.80 -7.76
C ASN A 103 -1.07 -13.88 -7.38
N TYR A 104 -1.42 -14.86 -6.54
CA TYR A 104 -0.49 -15.91 -6.06
C TYR A 104 -0.56 -17.25 -6.82
N PHE A 105 -1.39 -17.33 -7.86
CA PHE A 105 -1.58 -18.49 -8.73
C PHE A 105 -0.68 -18.43 -9.98
N TYR A 106 -0.72 -19.44 -10.85
CA TYR A 106 -0.10 -19.32 -12.18
C TYR A 106 -0.85 -18.31 -13.05
N ASP A 107 -0.15 -17.64 -13.96
CA ASP A 107 -0.71 -16.74 -14.99
C ASP A 107 -1.96 -17.32 -15.68
N TYR A 108 -1.87 -18.53 -16.24
CA TYR A 108 -2.98 -19.19 -16.93
C TYR A 108 -4.16 -19.56 -15.99
N GLN A 109 -3.92 -19.71 -14.68
CA GLN A 109 -4.98 -19.92 -13.69
C GLN A 109 -5.70 -18.62 -13.32
N ILE A 110 -4.98 -17.50 -13.33
CA ILE A 110 -5.54 -16.17 -13.11
C ILE A 110 -6.42 -15.80 -14.31
N GLU A 111 -5.90 -15.93 -15.53
CA GLU A 111 -6.63 -15.62 -16.76
C GLU A 111 -7.87 -16.50 -16.97
N ALA A 112 -7.81 -17.79 -16.62
CA ALA A 112 -8.93 -18.71 -16.74
C ALA A 112 -9.95 -18.62 -15.58
N ASN A 113 -9.73 -17.79 -14.57
CA ASN A 113 -10.64 -17.69 -13.43
C ASN A 113 -11.90 -16.89 -13.79
N GLU A 114 -13.08 -17.46 -13.54
CA GLU A 114 -14.37 -16.83 -13.85
C GLU A 114 -14.55 -15.45 -13.19
N ARG A 115 -13.96 -15.22 -12.00
CA ARG A 115 -14.00 -13.93 -11.29
C ARG A 115 -12.98 -12.90 -11.78
N GLU A 116 -12.01 -13.28 -12.60
CA GLU A 116 -10.95 -12.35 -13.04
C GLU A 116 -11.51 -11.21 -13.91
N LYS A 117 -12.53 -11.50 -14.72
CA LYS A 117 -13.25 -10.48 -15.48
C LYS A 117 -13.95 -9.50 -14.54
N GLU A 118 -14.71 -10.00 -13.58
CA GLU A 118 -15.45 -9.19 -12.59
C GLU A 118 -14.50 -8.28 -11.81
N TYR A 119 -13.38 -8.82 -11.31
CA TYR A 119 -12.33 -8.04 -10.65
C TYR A 119 -11.74 -6.95 -11.55
N LYS A 120 -11.40 -7.27 -12.81
CA LYS A 120 -10.82 -6.30 -13.76
C LYS A 120 -11.78 -5.14 -14.06
N GLU A 121 -13.05 -5.42 -14.33
CA GLU A 121 -14.04 -4.37 -14.62
C GLU A 121 -14.34 -3.51 -13.38
N LEU A 122 -14.46 -4.10 -12.19
CA LEU A 122 -14.69 -3.33 -10.96
C LEU A 122 -13.46 -2.48 -10.58
N LYS A 123 -12.25 -3.01 -10.78
CA LYS A 123 -10.99 -2.28 -10.64
C LYS A 123 -10.91 -1.09 -11.60
N ASN A 124 -11.30 -1.29 -12.87
CA ASN A 124 -11.38 -0.21 -13.85
C ASN A 124 -12.35 0.88 -13.38
N ALA A 125 -13.55 0.51 -12.94
CA ALA A 125 -14.55 1.43 -12.40
C ALA A 125 -14.03 2.28 -11.22
N VAL A 126 -13.37 1.64 -10.23
CA VAL A 126 -12.73 2.33 -9.09
C VAL A 126 -11.60 3.26 -9.57
N SER A 127 -10.82 2.84 -10.56
CA SER A 127 -9.68 3.61 -11.08
C SER A 127 -10.06 4.83 -11.92
N LYS A 128 -11.28 4.86 -12.48
CA LYS A 128 -11.78 5.98 -13.31
C LYS A 128 -12.01 7.26 -12.52
N ASN A 129 -12.43 7.15 -11.25
CA ASN A 129 -12.64 8.31 -10.39
C ASN A 129 -11.51 8.47 -9.38
N LYS A 130 -10.56 9.36 -9.67
CA LYS A 130 -9.42 9.66 -8.83
C LYS A 130 -9.63 10.95 -8.04
N ILE A 131 -9.39 10.90 -6.73
CA ILE A 131 -9.54 12.09 -5.89
C ILE A 131 -8.47 13.16 -6.19
N ASP A 132 -8.94 14.39 -6.36
CA ASP A 132 -8.21 15.61 -6.71
C ASP A 132 -7.39 16.20 -5.56
N LYS A 133 -7.82 15.94 -4.32
CA LYS A 133 -7.13 16.26 -3.07
C LYS A 133 -7.29 15.13 -2.06
N PRO A 134 -6.52 15.09 -0.95
CA PRO A 134 -6.61 13.99 0.02
C PRO A 134 -8.02 13.80 0.57
N MET A 135 -8.30 12.61 1.09
CA MET A 135 -9.55 12.34 1.80
C MET A 135 -9.31 11.41 2.99
N PHE A 136 -9.88 11.77 4.13
CA PHE A 136 -9.95 10.90 5.30
C PHE A 136 -11.18 10.01 5.20
N VAL A 137 -11.00 8.74 5.58
CA VAL A 137 -12.02 7.70 5.48
C VAL A 137 -12.02 6.84 6.73
N TYR A 138 -13.18 6.23 7.00
CA TYR A 138 -13.49 5.52 8.24
C TYR A 138 -13.98 4.12 7.93
N TYR A 139 -13.42 3.11 8.60
CA TYR A 139 -13.92 1.73 8.52
C TYR A 139 -13.56 0.94 9.77
N PHE A 140 -14.38 -0.04 10.12
CA PHE A 140 -14.07 -0.98 11.19
C PHE A 140 -13.21 -2.12 10.67
N GLU A 141 -12.30 -2.63 11.50
CA GLU A 141 -11.36 -3.67 11.10
C GLU A 141 -11.18 -4.72 12.20
N SER A 142 -10.85 -5.96 11.84
CA SER A 142 -10.46 -6.95 12.85
C SER A 142 -9.07 -6.59 13.42
N PRO A 143 -8.86 -6.61 14.75
CA PRO A 143 -7.54 -6.43 15.34
C PRO A 143 -6.52 -7.47 14.84
N GLU A 144 -6.99 -8.66 14.46
CA GLU A 144 -6.16 -9.71 13.88
C GLU A 144 -5.48 -9.27 12.59
N ASN A 145 -6.11 -8.40 11.80
CA ASN A 145 -5.54 -7.86 10.55
C ASN A 145 -4.29 -6.97 10.80
N PHE A 146 -4.07 -6.56 12.04
CA PHE A 146 -2.85 -5.89 12.52
C PHE A 146 -1.98 -6.82 13.41
N ALA A 147 -2.10 -8.13 13.22
CA ALA A 147 -1.42 -9.19 13.99
C ALA A 147 -1.77 -9.25 15.50
N TYR A 148 -2.82 -8.55 15.94
CA TYR A 148 -3.28 -8.62 17.34
C TYR A 148 -4.32 -9.74 17.52
N LYS A 149 -3.84 -10.91 17.94
CA LYS A 149 -4.59 -12.18 18.07
C LYS A 149 -5.51 -12.29 19.30
N LYS A 150 -5.65 -11.22 20.08
CA LYS A 150 -6.48 -11.19 21.30
C LYS A 150 -7.69 -10.30 21.04
N GLU A 151 -8.81 -10.56 21.71
CA GLU A 151 -9.89 -9.58 21.72
C GLU A 151 -9.44 -8.31 22.47
N ILE A 152 -9.75 -7.13 21.90
CA ILE A 152 -9.57 -5.83 22.59
C ILE A 152 -10.55 -5.72 23.77
N ARG A 153 -11.79 -6.15 23.55
CA ARG A 153 -12.87 -6.36 24.53
C ARG A 153 -13.96 -7.24 23.90
N THR A 154 -14.79 -7.88 24.72
CA THR A 154 -15.97 -8.62 24.24
C THR A 154 -17.08 -7.68 23.75
N THR A 155 -18.09 -8.22 23.07
CA THR A 155 -19.29 -7.48 22.64
C THR A 155 -20.15 -6.97 23.81
N ALA A 156 -20.14 -7.70 24.94
CA ALA A 156 -20.84 -7.37 26.18
C ALA A 156 -20.12 -6.32 27.03
N GLN A 157 -18.79 -6.18 26.87
CA GLN A 157 -18.01 -5.15 27.56
C GLN A 157 -18.16 -3.79 26.88
N ASN A 158 -18.30 -2.74 27.70
CA ASN A 158 -18.36 -1.35 27.25
C ASN A 158 -17.00 -0.63 27.34
N GLU A 159 -16.03 -1.18 28.06
CA GLU A 159 -14.73 -0.53 28.31
C GLU A 159 -13.56 -1.35 27.77
N ILE A 160 -12.45 -0.68 27.49
CA ILE A 160 -11.18 -1.27 27.05
C ILE A 160 -10.16 -1.01 28.16
N SER A 161 -9.60 -2.09 28.73
CA SER A 161 -8.61 -1.97 29.79
C SER A 161 -7.34 -1.27 29.29
N LEU A 162 -6.62 -0.60 30.20
CA LEU A 162 -5.36 0.07 29.87
C LEU A 162 -4.31 -0.95 29.36
N GLU A 163 -4.29 -2.15 29.94
CA GLU A 163 -3.48 -3.27 29.49
C GLU A 163 -3.77 -3.61 28.01
N LYS A 164 -5.04 -3.88 27.65
CA LYS A 164 -5.41 -4.22 26.27
C LYS A 164 -5.11 -3.11 25.26
N PHE A 165 -5.29 -1.86 25.67
CA PHE A 165 -4.93 -0.71 24.85
C PHE A 165 -3.42 -0.63 24.59
N ASN A 166 -2.59 -0.86 25.62
CA ASN A 166 -1.14 -0.85 25.48
C ASN A 166 -0.63 -2.07 24.69
N GLU A 167 -1.14 -3.29 24.98
CA GLU A 167 -0.80 -4.49 24.20
C GLU A 167 -1.08 -4.30 22.70
N PHE A 168 -2.24 -3.72 22.35
CA PHE A 168 -2.58 -3.42 20.96
C PHE A 168 -1.63 -2.39 20.35
N LYS A 169 -1.39 -1.27 21.05
CA LYS A 169 -0.46 -0.22 20.60
C LYS A 169 0.93 -0.79 20.30
N ASP A 170 1.50 -1.54 21.24
CA ASP A 170 2.86 -2.07 21.14
C ASP A 170 2.95 -3.17 20.06
N THR A 171 1.84 -3.87 19.78
CA THR A 171 1.75 -4.86 18.69
C THR A 171 1.84 -4.23 17.31
N ILE A 172 1.26 -3.03 17.11
CA ILE A 172 1.14 -2.39 15.78
C ILE A 172 2.18 -1.30 15.52
N GLN A 173 2.81 -0.77 16.58
CA GLN A 173 3.77 0.32 16.48
C GLN A 173 4.96 -0.06 15.58
N ASP A 174 5.43 0.93 14.80
CA ASP A 174 6.62 0.85 13.92
C ASP A 174 6.60 -0.30 12.90
N LYS A 175 5.40 -0.76 12.51
CA LYS A 175 5.16 -1.75 11.44
C LYS A 175 4.45 -1.14 10.23
N LEU A 176 4.60 -1.81 9.08
CA LEU A 176 3.84 -1.56 7.86
C LEU A 176 2.94 -2.75 7.54
N PHE A 177 1.63 -2.55 7.57
CA PHE A 177 0.67 -3.60 7.27
C PHE A 177 0.20 -3.45 5.83
N LYS A 178 0.55 -4.40 4.96
CA LYS A 178 0.13 -4.36 3.56
C LYS A 178 -1.39 -4.61 3.49
N GLN A 179 -2.06 -3.93 2.57
CA GLN A 179 -3.50 -4.02 2.35
C GLN A 179 -3.78 -4.24 0.87
N ASP A 180 -4.70 -5.16 0.58
CA ASP A 180 -5.07 -5.53 -0.78
C ASP A 180 -6.57 -5.80 -0.90
N GLY A 181 -7.08 -5.64 -2.11
CA GLY A 181 -8.44 -6.02 -2.47
C GLY A 181 -9.47 -4.93 -2.23
N PHE A 182 -10.71 -5.24 -2.56
CA PHE A 182 -11.82 -4.30 -2.43
C PHE A 182 -12.23 -4.08 -0.97
N LYS A 183 -12.62 -2.86 -0.62
CA LYS A 183 -13.12 -2.50 0.71
C LYS A 183 -14.12 -1.35 0.62
N ASP A 184 -15.28 -1.55 1.24
CA ASP A 184 -16.23 -0.48 1.52
C ASP A 184 -15.75 0.37 2.70
N ILE A 185 -15.96 1.68 2.58
CA ILE A 185 -15.54 2.68 3.55
C ILE A 185 -16.64 3.75 3.75
N SER A 186 -16.62 4.40 4.91
CA SER A 186 -17.40 5.60 5.19
C SER A 186 -16.55 6.86 4.99
N LEU A 187 -17.18 7.95 4.54
CA LEU A 187 -16.56 9.28 4.48
C LEU A 187 -16.69 10.08 5.80
N TYR A 188 -17.37 9.53 6.81
CA TYR A 188 -17.60 10.16 8.12
C TYR A 188 -17.39 9.19 9.31
N GLU A 189 -17.06 9.73 10.49
CA GLU A 189 -16.88 8.97 11.74
C GLU A 189 -18.21 8.37 12.21
N PRO A 190 -18.32 7.03 12.35
CA PRO A 190 -19.56 6.35 12.72
C PRO A 190 -20.19 6.89 14.02
N GLY A 191 -21.39 7.44 13.91
CA GLY A 191 -22.19 8.06 14.96
C GLY A 191 -23.38 7.20 15.38
N LYS A 192 -24.44 7.83 15.89
CA LYS A 192 -25.59 7.11 16.46
C LYS A 192 -26.35 6.31 15.40
N GLY A 193 -26.46 4.99 15.59
CA GLY A 193 -27.23 4.10 14.73
C GLY A 193 -26.47 3.52 13.53
N ASP A 194 -25.21 3.92 13.32
CA ASP A 194 -24.33 3.30 12.32
C ASP A 194 -23.80 1.94 12.81
N GLU A 195 -23.49 1.01 11.91
CA GLU A 195 -22.91 -0.29 12.28
C GLU A 195 -21.51 -0.14 12.90
N LYS A 196 -21.19 -0.97 13.91
CA LYS A 196 -19.89 -0.96 14.63
C LYS A 196 -19.40 -2.39 14.93
N PRO A 197 -19.09 -3.19 13.89
CA PRO A 197 -18.88 -4.64 14.03
C PRO A 197 -17.68 -5.03 14.90
N THR A 198 -16.66 -4.16 15.03
CA THR A 198 -15.45 -4.44 15.81
C THR A 198 -15.11 -3.30 16.79
N PRO A 199 -14.32 -3.53 17.85
CA PRO A 199 -13.85 -2.48 18.74
C PRO A 199 -12.72 -1.59 18.15
N LEU A 200 -12.35 -1.77 16.89
CA LEU A 200 -11.24 -1.08 16.21
C LEU A 200 -11.75 -0.31 14.99
N LEU A 201 -11.73 1.02 15.08
CA LEU A 201 -12.05 1.96 14.01
C LEU A 201 -10.75 2.48 13.39
N ILE A 202 -10.58 2.31 12.09
CA ILE A 202 -9.47 2.91 11.34
C ILE A 202 -9.92 4.26 10.80
N HIS A 203 -9.06 5.26 10.96
CA HIS A 203 -9.19 6.59 10.39
C HIS A 203 -8.00 6.84 9.47
N LEU A 204 -8.21 6.61 8.16
CA LEU A 204 -7.14 6.52 7.16
C LEU A 204 -7.10 7.76 6.27
N LYS A 205 -5.93 8.40 6.14
CA LYS A 205 -5.72 9.44 5.13
C LYS A 205 -5.34 8.84 3.77
N LEU A 206 -6.26 8.88 2.81
CA LEU A 206 -6.02 8.54 1.41
C LEU A 206 -5.33 9.71 0.66
N PRO A 207 -4.27 9.45 -0.11
CA PRO A 207 -3.55 10.47 -0.87
C PRO A 207 -4.28 10.89 -2.15
N VAL A 208 -3.86 12.02 -2.73
CA VAL A 208 -4.28 12.47 -4.06
C VAL A 208 -4.06 11.37 -5.10
N ASN A 209 -4.93 11.30 -6.10
CA ASN A 209 -4.99 10.29 -7.16
C ASN A 209 -5.43 8.87 -6.73
N THR A 210 -5.89 8.68 -5.49
CA THR A 210 -6.54 7.42 -5.06
C THR A 210 -7.84 7.22 -5.83
N GLY A 211 -8.04 6.03 -6.40
CA GLY A 211 -9.29 5.62 -7.05
C GLY A 211 -10.37 5.31 -6.02
N MET A 212 -11.55 5.90 -6.17
CA MET A 212 -12.67 5.77 -5.24
C MET A 212 -14.00 5.79 -5.98
N LEU A 213 -14.86 4.79 -5.73
CA LEU A 213 -16.16 4.63 -6.38
C LEU A 213 -17.29 4.76 -5.36
N PRO A 214 -17.79 5.99 -5.09
CA PRO A 214 -19.11 6.22 -4.52
C PRO A 214 -20.21 5.53 -5.33
N TYR A 215 -21.12 4.84 -4.65
CA TYR A 215 -22.26 4.17 -5.25
C TYR A 215 -23.48 4.14 -4.32
N THR A 216 -24.66 3.89 -4.89
CA THR A 216 -25.93 3.79 -4.15
C THR A 216 -26.27 2.34 -3.77
N THR A 217 -26.77 2.17 -2.54
CA THR A 217 -27.31 0.91 -2.01
C THR A 217 -28.82 1.07 -1.72
N SER A 218 -29.49 -0.02 -1.33
CA SER A 218 -30.86 0.03 -0.79
C SER A 218 -30.97 0.82 0.52
N GLU A 219 -29.87 0.94 1.27
CA GLU A 219 -29.83 1.51 2.62
C GLU A 219 -29.27 2.94 2.65
N GLY A 220 -28.57 3.36 1.59
CA GLY A 220 -28.01 4.70 1.49
C GLY A 220 -26.99 4.87 0.36
N VAL A 221 -25.77 5.23 0.75
CA VAL A 221 -24.58 5.35 -0.10
C VAL A 221 -23.42 4.60 0.56
N SER A 222 -22.48 4.13 -0.26
CA SER A 222 -21.22 3.53 0.16
C SER A 222 -20.13 3.98 -0.82
N THR A 223 -18.88 3.97 -0.38
CA THR A 223 -17.73 4.19 -1.27
C THR A 223 -16.83 2.96 -1.28
N LEU A 224 -16.59 2.43 -2.49
CA LEU A 224 -15.66 1.34 -2.72
C LEU A 224 -14.26 1.86 -3.04
N ILE A 225 -13.24 1.25 -2.45
CA ILE A 225 -11.83 1.42 -2.85
C ILE A 225 -11.19 0.06 -3.17
N GLU A 226 -10.16 0.07 -4.03
CA GLU A 226 -9.22 -1.04 -4.16
C GLU A 226 -7.97 -0.71 -3.32
N GLN A 227 -7.72 -1.48 -2.28
CA GLN A 227 -6.49 -1.39 -1.50
C GLN A 227 -5.34 -2.01 -2.31
N GLY A 228 -4.16 -1.35 -2.27
CA GLY A 228 -2.96 -1.81 -2.95
C GLY A 228 -1.66 -1.28 -2.32
N TYR A 229 -1.74 -0.82 -1.08
CA TYR A 229 -0.72 -0.03 -0.39
C TYR A 229 -0.49 -0.57 1.02
N SER A 230 0.58 -0.12 1.69
CA SER A 230 0.77 -0.42 3.10
C SER A 230 0.17 0.69 3.97
N ILE A 231 -0.40 0.31 5.11
CA ILE A 231 -0.83 1.24 6.15
C ILE A 231 0.23 1.29 7.25
N LYS A 232 0.54 2.50 7.70
CA LYS A 232 1.21 2.78 8.96
C LYS A 232 0.19 3.35 9.93
N VAL A 233 0.15 2.84 11.17
CA VAL A 233 -0.63 3.46 12.25
C VAL A 233 0.26 4.44 12.98
N ASP A 234 -0.05 5.73 12.85
CA ASP A 234 0.75 6.82 13.42
C ASP A 234 0.37 7.11 14.89
N LYS A 235 -0.90 6.85 15.26
CA LYS A 235 -1.39 7.04 16.62
C LYS A 235 -2.63 6.17 16.88
N VAL A 236 -2.79 5.71 18.13
CA VAL A 236 -4.04 5.15 18.63
C VAL A 236 -4.60 5.98 19.78
N VAL A 237 -5.91 6.11 19.84
CA VAL A 237 -6.64 6.76 20.95
C VAL A 237 -7.87 5.93 21.32
N ARG A 238 -8.33 6.03 22.58
CA ARG A 238 -9.65 5.52 22.98
C ARG A 238 -10.70 6.59 22.73
N VAL A 239 -11.78 6.22 22.06
CA VAL A 239 -12.98 7.05 21.86
C VAL A 239 -14.19 6.33 22.42
N VAL A 240 -15.28 7.08 22.69
CA VAL A 240 -16.56 6.51 23.13
C VAL A 240 -17.62 6.78 22.06
N LEU A 241 -18.23 5.73 21.54
CA LEU A 241 -19.36 5.78 20.62
C LEU A 241 -20.53 5.04 21.28
N GLU A 242 -21.67 5.71 21.44
CA GLU A 242 -22.89 5.14 22.04
C GLU A 242 -22.68 4.43 23.40
N GLY A 243 -21.81 5.01 24.24
CA GLY A 243 -21.50 4.46 25.58
C GLY A 243 -20.52 3.29 25.60
N LYS A 244 -20.01 2.83 24.45
CA LYS A 244 -18.94 1.83 24.35
C LYS A 244 -17.63 2.45 23.91
N GLN A 245 -16.52 1.97 24.48
CA GLN A 245 -15.17 2.35 24.09
C GLN A 245 -14.74 1.62 22.81
N TYR A 246 -14.01 2.33 21.95
CA TYR A 246 -13.38 1.84 20.73
C TYR A 246 -11.94 2.36 20.68
N ILE A 247 -11.04 1.63 20.03
CA ILE A 247 -9.76 2.17 19.59
C ILE A 247 -9.97 2.85 18.25
N LYS A 248 -9.66 4.16 18.15
CA LYS A 248 -9.51 4.86 16.87
C LYS A 248 -8.01 4.86 16.52
N ALA A 249 -7.67 4.27 15.38
CA ALA A 249 -6.32 4.24 14.84
C ALA A 249 -6.18 5.31 13.74
N GLU A 250 -5.40 6.34 14.02
CA GLU A 250 -5.00 7.37 13.06
C GLU A 250 -3.93 6.78 12.15
N ALA A 251 -4.22 6.70 10.85
CA ALA A 251 -3.46 5.89 9.90
C ALA A 251 -3.11 6.65 8.62
N SER A 252 -1.94 6.36 8.06
CA SER A 252 -1.45 6.91 6.80
C SER A 252 -1.03 5.83 5.81
N VAL A 253 -1.11 6.18 4.52
CA VAL A 253 -0.72 5.32 3.41
C VAL A 253 0.78 5.44 3.12
N VAL A 254 1.47 4.31 3.06
CA VAL A 254 2.84 4.18 2.54
C VAL A 254 2.77 3.47 1.20
N SER A 255 3.01 4.23 0.13
CA SER A 255 3.05 3.71 -1.25
C SER A 255 4.35 2.96 -1.53
N SER A 256 4.21 1.82 -2.21
CA SER A 256 5.30 1.02 -2.78
C SER A 256 4.88 0.56 -4.18
N LEU A 257 5.84 0.43 -5.09
CA LEU A 257 5.57 -0.26 -6.35
C LEU A 257 5.31 -1.73 -6.06
N ASP A 258 4.17 -2.23 -6.50
CA ASP A 258 3.75 -3.62 -6.35
C ASP A 258 3.14 -4.06 -7.67
N PHE A 259 3.88 -4.87 -8.42
CA PHE A 259 3.50 -5.31 -9.76
C PHE A 259 2.58 -6.54 -9.72
N LYS A 260 2.50 -7.24 -8.59
CA LYS A 260 1.71 -8.47 -8.42
C LYS A 260 1.98 -9.46 -9.56
N ASP A 261 0.99 -9.72 -10.40
CA ASP A 261 1.03 -10.61 -11.57
C ASP A 261 1.27 -9.90 -12.91
N ASP A 262 1.39 -8.57 -12.94
CA ASP A 262 1.79 -7.80 -14.12
C ASP A 262 3.32 -7.88 -14.33
N VAL A 263 3.80 -9.08 -14.64
CA VAL A 263 5.22 -9.40 -14.89
C VAL A 263 5.83 -8.48 -15.96
N SER A 264 5.08 -8.17 -17.01
CA SER A 264 5.52 -7.35 -18.14
C SER A 264 5.82 -5.92 -17.71
N LYS A 265 4.98 -5.32 -16.87
CA LYS A 265 5.22 -3.98 -16.32
C LYS A 265 6.32 -3.97 -15.27
N GLY A 266 6.44 -5.04 -14.48
CA GLY A 266 7.55 -5.24 -13.53
C GLY A 266 8.90 -5.32 -14.25
N ASP A 267 9.00 -6.12 -15.30
CA ASP A 267 10.20 -6.26 -16.13
C ASP A 267 10.54 -4.98 -16.90
N ALA A 268 9.53 -4.29 -17.45
CA ALA A 268 9.73 -2.99 -18.09
C ALA A 268 10.30 -1.95 -17.11
N TRP A 269 9.79 -1.91 -15.86
CA TRP A 269 10.38 -1.08 -14.81
C TRP A 269 11.80 -1.52 -14.46
N GLY A 270 12.03 -2.82 -14.28
CA GLY A 270 13.34 -3.37 -13.93
C GLY A 270 14.40 -3.02 -14.97
N LYS A 271 14.11 -3.25 -16.25
CA LYS A 271 14.99 -2.88 -17.37
C LYS A 271 15.17 -1.37 -17.51
N ALA A 272 14.14 -0.57 -17.30
CA ALA A 272 14.25 0.90 -17.35
C ALA A 272 15.21 1.47 -16.29
N ASN A 273 15.33 0.80 -15.14
CA ASN A 273 16.23 1.24 -14.06
C ASN A 273 17.61 0.56 -14.10
N TYR A 274 17.69 -0.73 -14.47
CA TYR A 274 18.91 -1.55 -14.33
C TYR A 274 19.59 -1.97 -15.64
N SER A 275 19.10 -1.56 -16.82
CA SER A 275 19.74 -1.91 -18.11
C SER A 275 21.17 -1.38 -18.27
N ASN A 276 21.54 -0.30 -17.58
CA ASN A 276 22.89 0.24 -17.56
C ASN A 276 23.73 -0.19 -16.33
N TRP A 277 23.12 -0.83 -15.33
CA TRP A 277 23.78 -1.23 -14.08
C TRP A 277 25.06 -2.03 -14.32
N SER A 278 25.00 -2.99 -15.25
CA SER A 278 26.13 -3.84 -15.63
C SER A 278 27.32 -3.05 -16.22
N ASN A 279 27.07 -1.91 -16.87
CA ASN A 279 28.11 -1.03 -17.40
C ASN A 279 28.78 -0.18 -16.30
N HIS A 280 28.17 -0.09 -15.12
CA HIS A 280 28.72 0.58 -13.95
C HIS A 280 29.43 -0.40 -12.98
N LEU A 281 29.44 -1.69 -13.28
CA LEU A 281 30.22 -2.69 -12.54
C LEU A 281 31.67 -2.74 -13.04
N THR A 282 32.61 -2.99 -12.13
CA THR A 282 33.97 -3.38 -12.51
C THR A 282 33.97 -4.77 -13.17
N ALA A 283 35.03 -5.11 -13.91
CA ALA A 283 35.16 -6.42 -14.54
C ALA A 283 35.05 -7.59 -13.53
N ASN A 284 35.58 -7.42 -12.31
CA ASN A 284 35.51 -8.41 -11.24
C ASN A 284 34.09 -8.51 -10.65
N GLU A 285 33.45 -7.36 -10.36
CA GLU A 285 32.04 -7.30 -9.92
C GLU A 285 31.12 -8.01 -10.93
N LEU A 286 31.26 -7.71 -12.23
CA LEU A 286 30.46 -8.34 -13.28
C LEU A 286 30.75 -9.84 -13.45
N ALA A 287 32.01 -10.27 -13.29
CA ALA A 287 32.39 -11.67 -13.34
C ALA A 287 31.78 -12.47 -12.19
N ASP A 288 31.86 -11.97 -10.96
CA ASP A 288 31.33 -12.67 -9.78
C ASP A 288 29.80 -12.62 -9.70
N VAL A 289 29.16 -11.55 -10.18
CA VAL A 289 27.70 -11.55 -10.43
C VAL A 289 27.30 -12.66 -11.41
N ASN A 290 28.01 -12.82 -12.53
CA ASN A 290 27.72 -13.88 -13.48
C ASN A 290 28.00 -15.28 -12.93
N ASP A 291 29.05 -15.45 -12.14
CA ASP A 291 29.37 -16.72 -11.46
C ASP A 291 28.26 -17.11 -10.46
N TYR A 292 27.85 -16.15 -9.61
CA TYR A 292 26.73 -16.32 -8.68
C TYR A 292 25.46 -16.76 -9.43
N MET A 293 25.07 -16.04 -10.50
CA MET A 293 23.87 -16.31 -11.31
C MET A 293 23.93 -17.65 -12.07
N ARG A 294 25.12 -18.18 -12.37
CA ARG A 294 25.30 -19.46 -13.08
C ARG A 294 25.38 -20.69 -12.17
N GLY A 295 25.15 -20.52 -10.87
CA GLY A 295 25.13 -21.60 -9.88
C GLY A 295 26.11 -21.43 -8.72
N GLY A 296 27.07 -20.49 -8.83
CA GLY A 296 28.02 -20.14 -7.78
C GLY A 296 27.34 -19.71 -6.47
N TYR A 297 26.08 -19.25 -6.55
CA TYR A 297 25.22 -18.98 -5.38
C TYR A 297 25.19 -20.12 -4.37
N THR A 298 25.30 -21.38 -4.79
CA THR A 298 25.22 -22.53 -3.86
C THR A 298 26.43 -22.57 -2.93
N ALA A 299 27.64 -22.38 -3.48
CA ALA A 299 28.86 -22.36 -2.67
C ALA A 299 28.91 -21.11 -1.77
N ILE A 300 28.63 -19.94 -2.35
CA ILE A 300 28.67 -18.64 -1.66
C ILE A 300 27.65 -18.58 -0.51
N ASN A 301 26.41 -18.98 -0.75
CA ASN A 301 25.36 -18.92 0.27
C ASN A 301 25.54 -19.99 1.35
N ASN A 302 25.97 -21.22 1.01
CA ASN A 302 26.28 -22.23 2.03
C ASN A 302 27.45 -21.81 2.92
N TYR A 303 28.48 -21.16 2.35
CA TYR A 303 29.60 -20.60 3.09
C TYR A 303 29.15 -19.51 4.08
N LEU A 304 28.29 -18.58 3.64
CA LEU A 304 27.69 -17.58 4.53
C LEU A 304 26.80 -18.20 5.63
N ILE A 305 25.95 -19.17 5.28
CA ILE A 305 25.06 -19.87 6.25
C ILE A 305 25.86 -20.62 7.32
N ALA A 306 27.01 -21.22 6.95
CA ALA A 306 27.90 -21.89 7.89
C ALA A 306 28.73 -20.93 8.77
N ASN A 307 28.51 -19.61 8.66
CA ASN A 307 29.36 -18.55 9.24
C ASN A 307 30.84 -18.72 8.82
N GLY A 308 31.06 -19.10 7.56
CA GLY A 308 32.35 -19.40 6.95
C GLY A 308 33.42 -18.31 7.14
N PRO A 309 33.12 -17.01 6.95
CA PRO A 309 34.10 -15.93 7.15
C PRO A 309 34.76 -15.89 8.53
N ALA A 310 34.11 -16.42 9.57
CA ALA A 310 34.69 -16.56 10.91
C ALA A 310 35.16 -17.99 11.22
N ASN A 311 34.42 -19.00 10.77
CA ASN A 311 34.64 -20.41 11.16
C ASN A 311 35.69 -21.13 10.28
N ASN A 312 35.79 -20.76 9.00
CA ASN A 312 36.70 -21.38 8.02
C ASN A 312 37.00 -20.40 6.86
N PRO A 313 37.78 -19.33 7.09
CA PRO A 313 37.97 -18.23 6.13
C PRO A 313 38.47 -18.70 4.76
N ASN A 314 37.89 -18.17 3.69
CA ASN A 314 38.25 -18.47 2.31
C ASN A 314 38.30 -17.19 1.47
N ALA A 315 39.51 -16.68 1.26
CA ALA A 315 39.76 -15.41 0.59
C ALA A 315 39.16 -15.29 -0.82
N GLU A 316 38.95 -16.39 -1.55
CA GLU A 316 38.28 -16.35 -2.85
C GLU A 316 36.78 -16.08 -2.70
N LEU A 317 36.12 -16.79 -1.77
CA LEU A 317 34.70 -16.58 -1.46
C LEU A 317 34.46 -15.23 -0.80
N ASP A 318 35.35 -14.80 0.09
CA ASP A 318 35.28 -13.48 0.76
C ASP A 318 35.42 -12.32 -0.26
N ALA A 319 36.30 -12.47 -1.26
CA ALA A 319 36.41 -11.53 -2.37
C ALA A 319 35.14 -11.50 -3.25
N LYS A 320 34.60 -12.68 -3.59
CA LYS A 320 33.33 -12.82 -4.32
C LYS A 320 32.16 -12.14 -3.60
N ILE A 321 32.03 -12.36 -2.28
CA ILE A 321 31.01 -11.73 -1.44
C ILE A 321 31.16 -10.20 -1.45
N THR A 322 32.40 -9.69 -1.31
CA THR A 322 32.69 -8.25 -1.36
C THR A 322 32.30 -7.64 -2.71
N ASN A 323 32.62 -8.32 -3.82
CA ASN A 323 32.28 -7.88 -5.17
C ASN A 323 30.76 -7.87 -5.41
N LEU A 324 30.04 -8.92 -4.97
CA LEU A 324 28.58 -8.99 -5.03
C LEU A 324 27.91 -7.88 -4.21
N GLU A 325 28.36 -7.66 -2.98
CA GLU A 325 27.85 -6.61 -2.10
C GLU A 325 28.04 -5.22 -2.71
N ASN A 326 29.21 -4.94 -3.28
CA ASN A 326 29.49 -3.66 -3.96
C ASN A 326 28.63 -3.49 -5.23
N ALA A 327 28.40 -4.55 -6.00
CA ALA A 327 27.53 -4.53 -7.16
C ALA A 327 26.07 -4.18 -6.77
N LEU A 328 25.53 -4.77 -5.70
CA LEU A 328 24.19 -4.47 -5.19
C LEU A 328 24.07 -3.07 -4.55
N LYS A 329 25.19 -2.47 -4.13
CA LYS A 329 25.27 -1.07 -3.67
C LYS A 329 25.43 -0.06 -4.81
N ARG A 330 25.77 -0.47 -6.03
CA ARG A 330 26.06 0.43 -7.16
C ARG A 330 24.85 1.27 -7.57
N GLU A 331 23.68 0.65 -7.66
CA GLU A 331 22.40 1.31 -7.98
C GLU A 331 21.31 0.85 -7.00
N PRO A 332 21.22 1.46 -5.81
CA PRO A 332 20.21 1.13 -4.81
C PRO A 332 18.78 1.39 -5.33
N LEU A 333 17.79 0.69 -4.78
CA LEU A 333 16.40 0.74 -5.28
C LEU A 333 15.88 2.19 -5.40
N PRO A 334 15.40 2.63 -6.59
CA PRO A 334 15.06 4.04 -6.83
C PRO A 334 13.73 4.48 -6.19
N SER A 335 12.93 3.52 -5.72
CA SER A 335 11.61 3.70 -5.09
C SER A 335 11.35 2.58 -4.07
N ASN A 336 10.38 2.77 -3.19
CA ASN A 336 9.84 1.67 -2.40
C ASN A 336 9.29 0.57 -3.34
N LEU A 337 9.59 -0.69 -3.06
CA LEU A 337 9.25 -1.83 -3.90
C LEU A 337 8.71 -2.98 -3.06
N ILE A 338 7.72 -3.71 -3.57
CA ILE A 338 7.30 -5.02 -3.06
C ILE A 338 7.94 -6.09 -3.92
N VAL A 339 8.61 -7.05 -3.29
CA VAL A 339 9.14 -8.26 -3.93
C VAL A 339 8.59 -9.52 -3.25
N TYR A 340 8.68 -10.64 -3.94
CA TYR A 340 8.09 -11.91 -3.53
C TYR A 340 9.15 -13.02 -3.52
N ARG A 341 9.16 -13.82 -2.46
CA ARG A 341 10.01 -15.02 -2.38
C ARG A 341 9.17 -16.22 -1.94
N ARG A 342 9.07 -17.22 -2.81
CA ARG A 342 8.54 -18.54 -2.44
C ARG A 342 9.65 -19.29 -1.69
N SER A 343 9.57 -19.38 -0.37
CA SER A 343 10.64 -19.92 0.48
C SER A 343 10.55 -21.43 0.71
N GLY A 344 11.70 -22.06 0.93
CA GLY A 344 11.76 -23.44 1.40
C GLY A 344 11.40 -23.56 2.88
N PRO A 345 10.88 -24.71 3.35
CA PRO A 345 10.53 -24.90 4.77
C PRO A 345 11.74 -24.72 5.70
N GLN A 346 12.95 -25.01 5.24
CA GLN A 346 14.19 -24.91 6.02
C GLN A 346 14.52 -23.49 6.46
N GLU A 347 14.06 -22.47 5.71
CA GLU A 347 14.21 -21.05 6.06
C GLU A 347 13.44 -20.69 7.35
N PHE A 348 12.48 -21.54 7.75
CA PHE A 348 11.68 -21.41 8.98
C PHE A 348 11.91 -22.58 9.96
N GLY A 349 13.01 -23.31 9.79
CA GLY A 349 13.38 -24.46 10.63
C GLY A 349 12.42 -25.66 10.50
N LEU A 350 11.82 -25.84 9.33
CA LEU A 350 10.95 -26.98 8.99
C LEU A 350 11.56 -27.81 7.84
N THR A 351 11.01 -28.99 7.60
CA THR A 351 11.32 -29.81 6.42
C THR A 351 10.06 -30.07 5.59
N LEU A 352 10.20 -30.69 4.40
CA LEU A 352 9.05 -31.09 3.59
C LEU A 352 8.17 -32.16 4.26
N THR A 353 8.71 -32.90 5.24
CA THR A 353 8.03 -33.98 5.97
C THR A 353 7.66 -33.60 7.41
N SER A 354 7.99 -32.38 7.86
CA SER A 354 7.58 -31.83 9.15
C SER A 354 6.04 -31.82 9.27
N PRO A 355 5.44 -32.47 10.31
CA PRO A 355 4.00 -32.44 10.53
C PRO A 355 3.43 -31.02 10.68
N GLU A 356 4.24 -30.08 11.14
CA GLU A 356 3.94 -28.66 11.33
C GLU A 356 3.86 -27.89 9.99
N TYR A 357 4.46 -28.42 8.92
CA TYR A 357 4.41 -27.85 7.57
C TYR A 357 3.11 -28.22 6.82
N ASP A 358 2.18 -28.93 7.48
CA ASP A 358 0.83 -29.15 6.99
C ASP A 358 -0.12 -28.01 7.42
N PHE A 359 -0.05 -26.88 6.72
CA PHE A 359 -0.91 -25.72 6.97
C PHE A 359 -2.40 -25.93 6.65
N ASN A 360 -2.83 -27.11 6.19
CA ASN A 360 -4.25 -27.44 6.13
C ASN A 360 -4.86 -27.62 7.53
N LYS A 361 -4.03 -27.77 8.57
CA LYS A 361 -4.44 -27.78 9.98
C LYS A 361 -4.30 -26.38 10.57
N GLU A 362 -5.39 -25.81 11.06
CA GLU A 362 -5.40 -24.47 11.66
C GLU A 362 -4.44 -24.35 12.84
N ALA A 363 -4.29 -25.40 13.65
CA ALA A 363 -3.32 -25.44 14.75
C ALA A 363 -1.86 -25.24 14.28
N ASN A 364 -1.49 -25.75 13.10
CA ASN A 364 -0.16 -25.54 12.53
C ASN A 364 0.03 -24.09 12.06
N VAL A 365 -1.02 -23.48 11.50
CA VAL A 365 -1.01 -22.05 11.15
C VAL A 365 -0.88 -21.19 12.41
N ALA A 366 -1.63 -21.49 13.46
CA ALA A 366 -1.56 -20.80 14.74
C ALA A 366 -0.16 -20.89 15.37
N ALA A 367 0.42 -22.08 15.43
CA ALA A 367 1.78 -22.30 15.94
C ALA A 367 2.85 -21.57 15.09
N PHE A 368 2.71 -21.57 13.76
CA PHE A 368 3.60 -20.81 12.87
C PHE A 368 3.48 -19.29 13.12
N LYS A 369 2.24 -18.79 13.29
CA LYS A 369 1.99 -17.39 13.65
C LYS A 369 2.55 -17.05 15.04
N GLU A 370 2.44 -17.92 16.02
CA GLU A 370 3.00 -17.72 17.37
C GLU A 370 4.54 -17.63 17.33
N LYS A 371 5.18 -18.53 16.57
CA LYS A 371 6.64 -18.57 16.43
C LYS A 371 7.22 -17.37 15.65
N TRP A 372 6.54 -16.90 14.60
CA TRP A 372 7.15 -15.99 13.61
C TRP A 372 6.49 -14.61 13.48
N GLU A 373 5.19 -14.45 13.77
CA GLU A 373 4.52 -13.16 13.55
C GLU A 373 4.99 -12.12 14.58
N GLY A 374 5.46 -10.97 14.10
CA GLY A 374 6.11 -9.96 14.93
C GLY A 374 7.61 -10.18 15.18
N GLN A 375 8.20 -11.30 14.75
CA GLN A 375 9.63 -11.57 14.92
C GLN A 375 10.49 -10.94 13.80
N THR A 376 11.80 -10.90 14.02
CA THR A 376 12.79 -10.59 12.98
C THR A 376 13.36 -11.88 12.42
N LEU A 377 13.38 -12.00 11.09
CA LEU A 377 14.00 -13.09 10.35
C LEU A 377 15.25 -12.55 9.65
N SER A 378 16.43 -13.07 9.99
CA SER A 378 17.71 -12.65 9.41
C SER A 378 18.29 -13.73 8.51
N TYR A 379 18.85 -13.33 7.37
CA TYR A 379 19.48 -14.24 6.41
C TYR A 379 20.97 -13.91 6.28
N PRO A 380 21.89 -14.82 6.63
CA PRO A 380 23.31 -14.60 6.42
C PRO A 380 23.70 -14.64 4.93
N ASN A 381 22.92 -15.32 4.09
CA ASN A 381 23.12 -15.44 2.65
C ASN A 381 22.51 -14.27 1.84
N PHE A 382 22.95 -14.11 0.59
CA PHE A 382 22.23 -13.29 -0.40
C PHE A 382 20.85 -13.90 -0.70
N ILE A 383 19.86 -13.06 -1.03
CA ILE A 383 18.47 -13.50 -1.15
C ILE A 383 17.89 -13.14 -2.52
N SER A 384 17.67 -14.17 -3.34
CA SER A 384 16.87 -14.09 -4.55
C SER A 384 15.39 -13.85 -4.21
N THR A 385 14.80 -12.83 -4.82
CA THR A 385 13.37 -12.51 -4.78
C THR A 385 12.89 -12.20 -6.19
N SER A 386 11.61 -12.31 -6.49
CA SER A 386 11.04 -11.91 -7.79
C SER A 386 10.22 -10.63 -7.64
N ILE A 387 10.17 -9.81 -8.68
CA ILE A 387 9.28 -8.64 -8.73
C ILE A 387 7.79 -9.02 -8.85
N SER A 388 7.50 -10.31 -9.11
CA SER A 388 6.15 -10.83 -9.31
C SER A 388 5.74 -11.90 -8.29
N SER A 389 4.45 -11.92 -7.98
CA SER A 389 3.83 -12.87 -7.04
C SER A 389 3.38 -14.19 -7.65
N VAL A 390 3.39 -14.33 -8.98
CA VAL A 390 2.85 -15.50 -9.68
C VAL A 390 3.49 -16.82 -9.21
N ASN A 391 2.79 -17.92 -9.39
CA ASN A 391 3.35 -19.24 -9.17
C ASN A 391 4.23 -19.63 -10.37
N MET A 392 5.28 -20.39 -10.12
CA MET A 392 6.23 -20.84 -11.14
C MET A 392 6.57 -22.31 -10.89
N SER A 393 6.76 -23.09 -11.97
CA SER A 393 6.91 -24.55 -11.90
C SER A 393 8.03 -25.01 -10.97
N ALA A 394 9.15 -24.28 -10.92
CA ALA A 394 10.29 -24.55 -10.03
C ALA A 394 9.93 -24.46 -8.53
N PHE A 395 8.93 -23.66 -8.17
CA PHE A 395 8.56 -23.34 -6.79
C PHE A 395 7.13 -23.70 -6.43
N ALA A 396 6.40 -24.38 -7.34
CA ALA A 396 4.98 -24.71 -7.25
C ALA A 396 4.52 -25.28 -5.89
N LYS A 397 5.35 -26.15 -5.30
CA LYS A 397 5.08 -26.88 -4.05
C LYS A 397 5.51 -26.13 -2.78
N ARG A 398 6.18 -24.98 -2.89
CA ARG A 398 6.55 -24.15 -1.72
C ARG A 398 5.27 -23.53 -1.14
N LYS A 399 5.11 -23.65 0.18
CA LYS A 399 3.89 -23.23 0.90
C LYS A 399 4.03 -21.90 1.61
N ILE A 400 5.21 -21.27 1.63
CA ILE A 400 5.45 -20.00 2.31
C ILE A 400 5.89 -18.99 1.26
N VAL A 401 5.17 -17.88 1.17
CA VAL A 401 5.49 -16.74 0.29
C VAL A 401 5.84 -15.55 1.18
N LEU A 402 7.11 -15.16 1.24
CA LEU A 402 7.49 -13.87 1.81
C LEU A 402 7.10 -12.80 0.80
N ARG A 403 6.36 -11.79 1.26
CA ARG A 403 6.08 -10.56 0.54
C ARG A 403 6.79 -9.44 1.27
N ILE A 404 7.81 -8.88 0.64
CA ILE A 404 8.79 -8.05 1.32
C ILE A 404 8.66 -6.62 0.82
N ALA A 405 8.33 -5.71 1.72
CA ALA A 405 8.46 -4.27 1.49
C ALA A 405 9.94 -3.85 1.64
N LEU A 406 10.50 -3.36 0.54
CA LEU A 406 11.85 -2.82 0.44
C LEU A 406 11.77 -1.28 0.38
N PRO A 407 12.38 -0.56 1.35
CA PRO A 407 12.48 0.89 1.27
C PRO A 407 13.31 1.37 0.07
N LYS A 408 12.99 2.55 -0.45
CA LYS A 408 13.87 3.28 -1.39
C LYS A 408 15.28 3.40 -0.79
N GLY A 409 16.31 3.19 -1.62
CA GLY A 409 17.71 3.24 -1.20
C GLY A 409 18.25 1.92 -0.64
N THR A 410 17.45 0.86 -0.60
CA THR A 410 17.90 -0.51 -0.29
C THR A 410 18.98 -0.95 -1.27
N SER A 411 20.05 -1.59 -0.75
CA SER A 411 21.08 -2.25 -1.58
C SER A 411 20.51 -3.55 -2.18
N GLY A 412 20.35 -3.55 -3.50
CA GLY A 412 19.75 -4.64 -4.26
C GLY A 412 19.62 -4.24 -5.73
N ALA A 413 19.59 -5.22 -6.63
CA ALA A 413 19.56 -4.98 -8.07
C ALA A 413 18.57 -5.91 -8.80
N TYR A 414 17.94 -5.41 -9.86
CA TYR A 414 17.14 -6.24 -10.76
C TYR A 414 18.05 -7.00 -11.73
N VAL A 415 18.58 -8.15 -11.28
CA VAL A 415 19.57 -8.95 -12.00
C VAL A 415 19.02 -9.55 -13.30
N SER A 416 17.70 -9.70 -13.43
CA SER A 416 17.04 -10.06 -14.70
C SER A 416 17.14 -8.99 -15.81
N ALA A 417 17.71 -7.80 -15.55
CA ALA A 417 18.16 -6.89 -16.61
C ALA A 417 19.38 -7.43 -17.39
N LEU A 418 20.15 -8.35 -16.82
CA LEU A 418 21.29 -8.98 -17.49
C LEU A 418 20.81 -9.91 -18.63
N PRO A 419 21.39 -9.82 -19.85
CA PRO A 419 21.05 -10.73 -20.95
C PRO A 419 21.25 -12.19 -20.55
N GLY A 420 20.20 -13.01 -20.76
CA GLY A 420 20.17 -14.43 -20.44
C GLY A 420 19.43 -14.81 -19.15
N TYR A 421 19.14 -13.85 -18.25
CA TYR A 421 18.52 -14.13 -16.94
C TYR A 421 17.09 -13.55 -16.79
N GLY A 422 16.44 -13.19 -17.88
CA GLY A 422 15.13 -12.50 -17.88
C GLY A 422 13.91 -13.35 -17.48
N GLY A 423 14.08 -14.64 -17.18
CA GLY A 423 12.95 -15.57 -16.93
C GLY A 423 12.42 -15.60 -15.49
N GLU A 424 13.17 -15.09 -14.51
CA GLU A 424 12.80 -15.16 -13.08
C GLU A 424 12.33 -13.82 -12.50
N TYR A 425 12.49 -12.73 -13.27
CA TYR A 425 12.19 -11.35 -12.87
C TYR A 425 12.85 -10.97 -11.53
N GLU A 426 14.11 -11.39 -11.36
CA GLU A 426 14.78 -11.45 -10.07
C GLU A 426 15.29 -10.07 -9.61
N VAL A 427 14.98 -9.76 -8.35
CA VAL A 427 15.66 -8.73 -7.54
C VAL A 427 16.49 -9.46 -6.49
N LEU A 428 17.81 -9.31 -6.57
CA LEU A 428 18.76 -9.89 -5.62
C LEU A 428 19.00 -8.91 -4.47
N LEU A 429 18.83 -9.38 -3.22
CA LEU A 429 19.06 -8.60 -2.00
C LEU A 429 20.39 -8.99 -1.35
N ASN A 430 21.01 -8.01 -0.68
CA ASN A 430 22.32 -8.18 -0.05
C ASN A 430 22.33 -9.24 1.06
N HIS A 431 23.49 -9.85 1.28
CA HIS A 431 23.72 -10.75 2.42
C HIS A 431 23.58 -10.01 3.77
N GLY A 432 23.28 -10.75 4.84
CA GLY A 432 23.03 -10.19 6.17
C GLY A 432 21.67 -9.49 6.34
N SER A 433 20.84 -9.43 5.29
CA SER A 433 19.53 -8.74 5.32
C SER A 433 18.60 -9.30 6.41
N SER A 434 17.91 -8.39 7.10
CA SER A 434 16.96 -8.73 8.18
C SER A 434 15.57 -8.17 7.89
N PHE A 435 14.55 -8.97 8.21
CA PHE A 435 13.15 -8.67 7.87
C PHE A 435 12.28 -8.74 9.12
N LYS A 436 11.55 -7.66 9.40
CA LYS A 436 10.47 -7.70 10.39
C LYS A 436 9.26 -8.38 9.77
N ILE A 437 8.82 -9.50 10.34
CA ILE A 437 7.56 -10.15 9.96
C ILE A 437 6.44 -9.37 10.64
N ASN A 438 5.65 -8.63 9.86
CA ASN A 438 4.60 -7.76 10.37
C ASN A 438 3.31 -8.53 10.61
N LYS A 439 2.96 -9.41 9.66
CA LYS A 439 1.69 -10.11 9.55
C LYS A 439 1.86 -11.41 8.77
N ILE A 440 1.07 -12.44 9.10
CA ILE A 440 1.02 -13.72 8.39
C ILE A 440 -0.43 -14.06 8.06
N ASP A 441 -0.70 -14.33 6.80
CA ASP A 441 -2.02 -14.70 6.26
C ASP A 441 -2.00 -16.03 5.50
N THR A 442 -3.18 -16.51 5.15
CA THR A 442 -3.37 -17.82 4.51
C THR A 442 -4.22 -17.69 3.25
N PHE A 443 -3.87 -18.44 2.21
CA PHE A 443 -4.73 -18.65 1.05
C PHE A 443 -4.77 -20.14 0.64
N LYS A 444 -5.77 -20.52 -0.14
CA LYS A 444 -5.90 -21.87 -0.70
C LYS A 444 -5.37 -21.88 -2.14
N ASP A 445 -4.41 -22.77 -2.41
CA ASP A 445 -3.96 -23.15 -3.74
C ASP A 445 -4.43 -24.58 -4.01
N GLY A 446 -5.59 -24.69 -4.69
CA GLY A 446 -6.38 -25.92 -4.72
C GLY A 446 -6.70 -26.42 -3.31
N ALA A 447 -6.38 -27.69 -3.03
CA ALA A 447 -6.54 -28.29 -1.70
C ALA A 447 -5.43 -27.93 -0.69
N THR A 448 -4.42 -27.13 -1.07
CA THR A 448 -3.26 -26.81 -0.22
C THR A 448 -3.37 -25.41 0.37
N THR A 449 -3.31 -25.29 1.68
CA THR A 449 -3.15 -24.00 2.36
C THR A 449 -1.70 -23.54 2.24
N LYS A 450 -1.50 -22.29 1.83
CA LYS A 450 -0.22 -21.60 1.74
C LYS A 450 -0.25 -20.35 2.61
N LEU A 451 0.91 -19.94 3.09
CA LEU A 451 1.11 -18.75 3.91
C LEU A 451 1.62 -17.58 3.06
N ILE A 452 1.12 -16.39 3.33
CA ILE A 452 1.70 -15.11 2.92
C ILE A 452 2.32 -14.51 4.18
N VAL A 453 3.62 -14.20 4.12
CA VAL A 453 4.38 -13.61 5.22
C VAL A 453 4.71 -12.18 4.80
N ASP A 454 3.89 -11.23 5.25
CA ASP A 454 4.10 -9.81 4.99
C ASP A 454 5.22 -9.31 5.89
N ALA A 455 6.32 -8.89 5.27
CA ALA A 455 7.54 -8.49 5.92
C ALA A 455 8.04 -7.13 5.42
N THR A 456 8.90 -6.50 6.20
CA THR A 456 9.61 -5.26 5.81
C THR A 456 11.09 -5.46 6.06
N LEU A 457 11.93 -5.13 5.07
CA LEU A 457 13.37 -5.07 5.26
C LEU A 457 13.67 -3.96 6.27
N ILE A 458 14.39 -4.31 7.34
CA ILE A 458 14.88 -3.36 8.33
C ILE A 458 16.39 -3.08 8.11
N PRO A 459 16.89 -1.88 8.44
CA PRO A 459 18.31 -1.52 8.32
C PRO A 459 19.24 -2.35 9.20
#